data_AF-A0A2U3MUP8-F1
#
_entry.id   AF-A0A2U3MUP8-F1
#
_cell.length_a   1.000
_cell.length_b   1.000
_cell.length_c   1.000
_cell.angle_alpha   90.00
_cell.angle_beta   90.00
_cell.angle_gamma   90.00
#
_symmetry.space_group_name_H-M   'P 1'
#
loop_
_entity.id
_entity.type
_entity.pdbx_description
1 polymer ?
#
loop_
_entity_poly.entity_id
_entity_poly.type
_entity_poly.pdbx_seq_one_letter_code
_entity_poly.pdbx_strand_id
1 'polypeptide(L)' 'MGGKPYTNQIMQYFEYAHLPERLQHVSKPISDLAHQLNEQLADGPEKSTGLRKLLEAKDCFVRQAVTTNK' A
#
# COMPACT_ATOMS: atom_id res chain seq x y z
N MET A 1 24.74 12.04 13.89
CA MET A 1 24.44 10.91 13.00
C MET A 1 23.12 11.21 12.29
N GLY A 2 23.16 11.91 11.14
CA GLY A 2 21.95 12.32 10.41
C GLY A 2 21.86 11.59 9.07
N GLY A 3 21.33 10.36 9.08
CA GLY A 3 20.98 9.66 7.85
C GLY A 3 19.73 10.30 7.25
N LYS A 4 19.70 10.50 5.93
CA LYS A 4 18.45 10.83 5.21
C LYS A 4 17.38 9.81 5.60
N PRO A 5 16.13 10.22 5.87
CA PRO A 5 15.05 9.26 6.03
C PRO A 5 14.99 8.42 4.75
N TYR A 6 15.19 7.12 4.86
CA TYR A 6 15.03 6.22 3.73
C TYR A 6 13.53 6.18 3.43
N THR A 7 13.12 6.85 2.36
CA THR A 7 11.76 6.72 1.85
C THR A 7 11.59 5.28 1.37
N ASN A 8 10.72 4.54 2.04
CA ASN A 8 10.44 3.16 1.67
C ASN A 8 9.86 3.15 0.24
N GLN A 9 10.65 2.69 -0.72
CA GLN A 9 10.35 2.82 -2.14
C GLN A 9 9.05 2.13 -2.53
N ILE A 10 8.59 1.15 -1.75
CA ILE A 10 7.33 0.45 -1.98
C ILE A 10 6.10 1.36 -1.84
N MET A 11 6.23 2.48 -1.11
CA MET A 11 5.10 3.39 -0.83
C MET A 11 4.50 3.98 -2.09
N GLN A 12 5.28 4.15 -3.17
CA GLN A 12 4.75 4.65 -4.45
C GLN A 12 3.67 3.73 -5.04
N TYR A 13 3.72 2.42 -4.74
CA TYR A 13 2.74 1.46 -5.25
C TYR A 13 1.45 1.44 -4.45
N PHE A 14 1.37 2.16 -3.33
CA PHE A 14 0.13 2.36 -2.58
C PHE A 14 -0.71 3.54 -3.10
N GLU A 15 -0.20 4.34 -4.03
CA GLU A 15 -1.01 5.34 -4.72
C GLU A 15 -2.26 4.68 -5.35
N TYR A 16 -3.40 5.36 -5.26
CA TYR A 16 -4.69 4.82 -5.70
C TYR A 16 -5.58 5.85 -6.40
N ALA A 17 -5.24 7.14 -6.36
CA ALA A 17 -6.05 8.20 -6.98
C ALA A 17 -6.16 8.04 -8.51
N HIS A 18 -5.20 7.35 -9.14
CA HIS A 18 -5.22 7.03 -10.56
C HIS A 18 -6.24 5.94 -10.93
N LEU A 19 -6.76 5.19 -9.94
CA LEU A 19 -7.78 4.18 -10.19
C LEU A 19 -9.15 4.85 -10.38
N PRO A 20 -10.05 4.26 -11.19
CA PRO A 20 -11.46 4.64 -11.19
C PRO A 20 -12.05 4.59 -9.77
N GLU A 21 -12.93 5.53 -9.43
CA GLU A 21 -13.51 5.70 -8.09
C GLU A 21 -13.99 4.39 -7.45
N ARG A 22 -14.70 3.55 -8.22
CA ARG A 22 -15.17 2.23 -7.76
C ARG A 22 -14.06 1.32 -7.22
N LEU A 23 -12.86 1.37 -7.81
CA LEU A 23 -11.71 0.55 -7.40
C LEU A 23 -10.94 1.20 -6.26
N GLN A 24 -11.05 2.52 -6.07
CA GLN A 24 -10.45 3.21 -4.93
C GLN A 24 -11.06 2.72 -3.62
N HIS A 25 -12.34 2.37 -3.57
CA HIS A 25 -13.00 1.86 -2.36
C HIS A 25 -12.33 0.61 -1.77
N VAL A 26 -11.77 -0.28 -2.60
CA VAL A 26 -11.06 -1.48 -2.13
C VAL A 26 -9.56 -1.24 -1.93
N SER A 27 -8.99 -0.28 -2.67
CA SER A 27 -7.56 0.05 -2.62
C SER A 27 -7.21 0.93 -1.42
N LYS A 28 -8.01 1.98 -1.18
CA LYS A 28 -7.78 3.04 -0.18
C LYS A 28 -7.57 2.51 1.25
N PRO A 29 -8.38 1.59 1.80
CA PRO A 29 -8.20 1.15 3.19
C PRO A 29 -6.82 0.51 3.43
N ILE A 30 -6.29 -0.19 2.43
CA ILE A 30 -4.99 -0.85 2.54
C ILE A 30 -3.85 0.14 2.34
N SER A 31 -4.02 1.10 1.42
CA SER A 31 -3.08 2.20 1.25
C SER A 31 -2.94 3.06 2.50
N ASP A 32 -4.07 3.45 3.11
CA ASP A 32 -4.07 4.24 4.36
C ASP A 32 -3.35 3.49 5.49
N LEU A 33 -3.62 2.18 5.63
CA LEU A 33 -2.92 1.34 6.61
C LEU A 33 -1.41 1.24 6.33
N ALA A 34 -1.01 1.11 5.07
CA ALA A 34 0.41 1.06 4.70
C ALA A 34 1.12 2.37 5.04
N HIS A 35 0.49 3.53 4.79
CA HIS A 35 1.01 4.84 5.18
C HIS A 35 1.15 4.94 6.70
N GLN A 36 0.11 4.59 7.45
CA GLN A 36 0.13 4.60 8.91
C GLN A 36 1.26 3.75 9.48
N LEU A 37 1.40 2.49 9.04
CA LEU A 37 2.46 1.61 9.53
C LEU A 37 3.86 2.04 9.07
N ASN A 38 3.97 2.67 7.90
CA ASN A 38 5.23 3.21 7.43
C ASN A 38 5.72 4.39 8.29
N GLU A 39 4.80 5.21 8.80
CA GLU A 39 5.10 6.34 9.68
C GLU A 39 5.35 5.90 11.13
N GLN A 40 4.60 4.91 11.63
CA GLN A 40 4.63 4.51 13.04
C GLN A 40 5.79 3.58 13.40
N LEU A 41 6.31 2.79 12.46
CA LEU A 41 7.33 1.77 12.71
C LEU A 41 8.71 2.20 12.25
N ALA A 42 9.73 1.90 13.06
CA ALA A 42 11.13 2.02 12.64
C ALA A 42 11.43 1.08 11.45
N ASP A 43 12.40 1.48 10.62
CA ASP A 43 12.80 0.66 9.47
C ASP A 43 13.41 -0.67 9.92
N GLY A 44 13.00 -1.74 9.24
CA GLY A 44 13.44 -3.09 9.56
C GLY A 44 12.86 -4.14 8.60
N PRO A 45 13.39 -5.36 8.63
CA PRO A 45 12.99 -6.43 7.71
C PRO A 45 11.51 -6.79 7.82
N GLU A 46 10.93 -6.75 9.03
CA GLU A 46 9.51 -7.05 9.26
C GLU A 46 8.59 -5.96 8.71
N LYS A 47 8.94 -4.68 8.86
CA LYS A 47 8.20 -3.56 8.24
C LYS A 47 8.19 -3.72 6.71
N SER A 48 9.35 -3.99 6.12
CA SER A 48 9.47 -4.23 4.67
C SER A 48 8.66 -5.44 4.20
N THR A 49 8.61 -6.51 5.00
CA THR A 49 7.79 -7.70 4.70
C THR A 49 6.30 -7.40 4.83
N GLY A 50 5.89 -6.71 5.89
CA GLY A 50 4.50 -6.29 6.10
C GLY A 50 3.98 -5.41 4.96
N LEU A 51 4.76 -4.41 4.53
CA LEU A 51 4.38 -3.54 3.42
C LEU A 51 4.26 -4.30 2.09
N ARG A 52 5.13 -5.28 1.81
CA ARG A 52 4.97 -6.17 0.63
C ARG A 52 3.67 -6.96 0.69
N LYS A 53 3.35 -7.53 1.85
CA LYS A 53 2.11 -8.29 2.05
C LYS A 53 0.86 -7.43 1.90
N LEU A 54 0.89 -6.18 2.38
CA LEU A 54 -0.20 -5.24 2.18
C LEU A 54 -0.38 -4.90 0.69
N LEU A 55 0.72 -4.69 -0.04
CA LEU A 55 0.65 -4.42 -1.49
C LEU A 55 0.04 -5.62 -2.24
N GLU A 56 0.49 -6.84 -1.95
CA GLU A 56 -0.08 -8.07 -2.52
C GLU A 56 -1.59 -8.19 -2.24
N ALA A 57 -2.01 -7.90 -1.00
CA ALA A 57 -3.42 -7.91 -0.62
C ALA A 57 -4.23 -6.87 -1.41
N LYS A 58 -3.72 -5.63 -1.50
CA LYS A 58 -4.33 -4.55 -2.29
C LYS A 58 -4.57 -4.98 -3.73
N ASP A 59 -3.54 -5.50 -4.37
CA ASP A 59 -3.59 -5.91 -5.78
C ASP A 59 -4.56 -7.09 -6.00
N CYS A 60 -4.62 -8.04 -5.07
CA CYS A 60 -5.61 -9.13 -5.10
C CYS A 60 -7.05 -8.61 -5.05
N PHE A 61 -7.36 -7.69 -4.14
CA PHE A 61 -8.72 -7.14 -4.03
C PHE A 61 -9.08 -6.25 -5.20
N VAL A 62 -8.14 -5.43 -5.71
CA VAL A 62 -8.35 -4.64 -6.92
C VAL A 62 -8.63 -5.56 -8.12
N ARG A 63 -7.87 -6.64 -8.30
CA ARG A 63 -8.14 -7.63 -9.37
C ARG A 63 -9.52 -8.25 -9.24
N GLN A 64 -9.95 -8.63 -8.04
CA GLN A 64 -11.30 -9.15 -7.82
C GLN A 64 -12.40 -8.11 -8.08
N ALA A 65 -12.16 -6.85 -7.71
CA ALA A 65 -13.11 -5.76 -7.97
C ALA A 65 -13.24 -5.45 -9.48
N VAL A 66 -12.21 -5.72 -10.28
CA VAL A 66 -12.28 -5.65 -11.75
C VAL A 66 -13.16 -6.75 -12.33
N THR A 67 -13.10 -7.98 -11.81
CA THR A 67 -13.86 -9.13 -12.35
C THR A 67 -15.33 -9.14 -11.95
N THR A 68 -15.66 -8.58 -10.79
CA THR A 68 -17.02 -8.62 -10.21
C THR A 68 -18.01 -7.70 -10.95
N ASN A 69 -17.56 -6.92 -11.94
CA ASN A 69 -18.43 -6.08 -12.77
C ASN A 69 -17.94 -6.03 -14.24
N LYS A 70 -18.35 -7.04 -15.02
CA LYS A 70 -18.59 -6.89 -16.46
C LYS A 70 -20.02 -6.41 -16.68
#